data_AF-A0A366M6I2-F1
#
_entry.id   AF-A0A366M6I2-F1
#
_cell.length_a   1.000
_cell.length_b   1.000
_cell.length_c   1.000
_cell.angle_alpha   90.00
_cell.angle_beta   90.00
_cell.angle_gamma   90.00
#
_symmetry.space_group_name_H-M   'P 1'
#
loop_
_entity.id
_entity.type
_entity.pdbx_description
1 polymer ?
#
loop_
_entity_poly.entity_id
_entity_poly.type
_entity_poly.pdbx_seq_one_letter_code
_entity_poly.pdbx_strand_id
1 'polypeptide(L)'
;MTTRRTALVRRCRTLIVALGTALALLTALGGTAQAQAPAQTQNFAKTYYWNYDIHAGDCTMFHGTSWTLRPDGTASFYAVVTSSDDNDAWLMWANLKNSSGQYLGRLVANTHWDDLTKFVFNLPDSSRQYVWRQNATFNPSLYSQVASMSLDNHC
;
A
#
# COMPACT_ATOMS: atom_id res chain seq x y z
N MET A 1 0.54 -38.43 38.75
CA MET A 1 0.23 -39.78 38.24
C MET A 1 -0.31 -39.62 36.83
N THR A 2 0.45 -40.02 35.79
CA THR A 2 0.21 -41.26 35.02
C THR A 2 -1.23 -41.29 34.48
N THR A 3 -1.57 -41.41 33.20
CA THR A 3 -0.90 -42.03 32.05
C THR A 3 -1.83 -41.80 30.84
N ARG A 4 -1.28 -41.74 29.61
CA ARG A 4 -1.66 -42.55 28.42
C ARG A 4 -3.16 -42.73 28.03
N ARG A 5 -3.59 -42.87 26.78
CA ARG A 5 -3.05 -42.97 25.39
C ARG A 5 -4.23 -43.54 24.57
N THR A 6 -4.17 -43.45 23.24
CA THR A 6 -4.78 -44.38 22.24
C THR A 6 -6.32 -44.45 22.16
N ALA A 7 -6.92 -43.97 21.06
CA ALA A 7 -7.10 -44.64 19.76
C ALA A 7 -8.19 -45.72 19.77
N LEU A 8 -9.14 -45.66 18.84
CA LEU A 8 -9.35 -46.75 17.89
C LEU A 8 -10.33 -46.37 16.77
N VAL A 9 -9.86 -46.63 15.55
CA VAL A 9 -10.58 -46.80 14.29
C VAL A 9 -11.68 -47.85 14.43
N ARG A 10 -12.85 -47.66 13.81
CA ARG A 10 -13.65 -48.79 13.30
C ARG A 10 -14.40 -48.43 12.03
N ARG A 11 -14.04 -49.19 10.99
CA ARG A 11 -14.67 -49.29 9.67
C ARG A 11 -16.08 -49.88 9.81
N CYS A 12 -17.00 -49.46 8.95
CA CYS A 12 -18.15 -50.28 8.58
C CYS A 12 -18.25 -50.31 7.04
N ARG A 13 -18.07 -51.50 6.46
CA ARG A 13 -18.50 -51.87 5.10
C ARG A 13 -20.04 -52.07 5.19
N THR A 14 -20.87 -52.02 4.15
CA THR A 14 -20.92 -52.96 3.02
C THR A 14 -22.11 -52.61 2.09
N LEU A 15 -21.93 -52.83 0.77
CA LEU A 15 -22.88 -53.27 -0.30
C LEU A 15 -24.11 -52.37 -0.62
N ILE A 16 -24.64 -52.26 -1.85
CA ILE A 16 -25.09 -53.27 -2.83
C ILE A 16 -25.11 -52.65 -4.26
N VAL A 17 -24.90 -53.51 -5.27
CA VAL A 17 -25.00 -53.29 -6.72
C VAL A 17 -26.45 -53.27 -7.20
N ALA A 18 -26.81 -52.37 -8.12
CA ALA A 18 -27.96 -52.57 -9.01
C ALA A 18 -27.66 -51.97 -10.40
N LEU A 19 -27.56 -52.85 -11.40
CA LEU A 19 -27.60 -52.55 -12.82
C LEU A 19 -29.06 -52.32 -13.22
N GLY A 20 -29.35 -51.16 -13.81
CA GLY A 20 -30.65 -50.85 -14.39
C GLY A 20 -30.47 -49.84 -15.51
N THR A 21 -30.44 -50.32 -16.75
CA THR A 21 -30.53 -49.51 -17.97
C THR A 21 -31.94 -48.95 -18.12
N ALA A 22 -32.07 -47.63 -18.02
CA ALA A 22 -33.24 -46.88 -18.48
C ALA A 22 -32.76 -45.72 -19.34
N LEU A 23 -33.04 -45.82 -20.64
CA LEU A 23 -32.87 -44.79 -21.63
C LEU A 23 -33.95 -43.73 -21.40
N ALA A 24 -33.58 -42.57 -20.85
CA ALA A 24 -34.45 -41.41 -20.74
C ALA A 24 -33.78 -40.22 -21.45
N LEU A 25 -34.31 -39.86 -22.62
CA LEU A 25 -34.05 -38.56 -23.23
C LEU A 25 -34.63 -37.47 -22.31
N LEU A 26 -33.76 -36.74 -21.60
CA LEU A 26 -34.09 -35.43 -21.07
C LEU A 26 -33.15 -34.40 -21.72
N THR A 27 -33.74 -33.59 -22.59
CA THR A 27 -33.18 -32.32 -23.05
C THR A 27 -33.12 -31.35 -21.87
N ALA A 28 -32.07 -31.46 -21.06
CA ALA A 28 -31.73 -30.45 -20.08
C ALA A 28 -31.06 -29.27 -20.80
N LEU A 29 -31.84 -28.24 -21.10
CA LEU A 29 -31.38 -26.86 -21.28
C LEU A 29 -30.83 -26.37 -19.92
N GLY A 30 -29.71 -26.95 -19.49
CA GLY A 30 -28.96 -26.51 -18.32
C GLY A 30 -28.09 -25.35 -18.75
N GLY A 31 -28.61 -24.12 -18.61
CA GLY A 31 -27.81 -22.92 -18.75
C GLY A 31 -26.58 -23.03 -17.85
N THR A 32 -25.39 -23.06 -18.47
CA THR A 32 -24.14 -22.94 -17.75
C THR A 32 -24.10 -21.54 -17.14
N ALA A 33 -24.43 -21.43 -15.85
CA ALA A 33 -24.06 -20.27 -15.06
C ALA A 33 -22.53 -20.24 -15.02
N GLN A 34 -21.92 -19.54 -15.98
CA GLN A 34 -20.52 -19.14 -15.87
C GLN A 34 -20.45 -18.20 -14.68
N ALA A 35 -19.97 -18.71 -13.55
CA ALA A 35 -19.46 -17.88 -12.48
C ALA A 35 -18.34 -17.01 -13.09
N GLN A 36 -18.68 -15.77 -13.43
CA GLN A 36 -17.68 -14.77 -13.75
C GLN A 36 -16.88 -14.58 -12.47
N ALA A 37 -15.67 -15.15 -12.43
CA ALA A 37 -14.71 -14.86 -11.38
C ALA A 37 -14.62 -13.32 -11.31
N PRO A 38 -14.76 -12.71 -10.12
CA PRO A 38 -14.65 -11.27 -9.99
C PRO A 38 -13.31 -10.87 -10.61
N ALA A 39 -13.35 -9.95 -11.57
CA ALA A 39 -12.15 -9.37 -12.14
C ALA A 39 -11.34 -8.81 -10.96
N GLN A 40 -10.24 -9.47 -10.60
CA GLN A 40 -9.29 -8.90 -9.65
C GLN A 40 -8.78 -7.63 -10.31
N THR A 41 -9.29 -6.48 -9.89
CA THR A 41 -8.65 -5.20 -10.18
C THR A 41 -7.26 -5.32 -9.59
N GLN A 42 -6.27 -5.55 -10.46
CA GLN A 42 -4.86 -5.60 -10.06
C GLN A 42 -4.49 -4.18 -9.64
N ASN A 43 -4.74 -3.87 -8.37
CA ASN A 43 -4.38 -2.60 -7.79
C ASN A 43 -2.86 -2.63 -7.56
N PHE A 44 -2.09 -2.41 -8.62
CA PHE A 44 -0.64 -2.22 -8.53
C PHE A 44 -0.35 -0.94 -7.76
N ALA A 45 0.79 -0.90 -7.05
CA ALA A 45 1.26 0.29 -6.36
C ALA A 45 1.41 1.48 -7.33
N LYS A 46 1.11 2.70 -6.86
CA LYS A 46 1.32 3.95 -7.60
C LYS A 46 2.57 4.64 -7.07
N THR A 47 3.51 4.97 -7.95
CA THR A 47 4.71 5.73 -7.57
C THR A 47 4.72 7.09 -8.23
N TYR A 48 4.95 8.13 -7.41
CA TYR A 48 5.02 9.53 -7.80
C TYR A 48 6.45 10.00 -7.63
N TYR A 49 7.02 10.61 -8.67
CA TYR A 49 8.41 11.04 -8.71
C TYR A 49 8.51 12.55 -8.84
N TRP A 50 9.53 13.10 -8.19
CA TRP A 50 10.01 14.46 -8.44
C TRP A 50 11.33 14.35 -9.19
N ASN A 51 11.30 14.67 -10.49
CA ASN A 51 12.46 14.60 -11.39
C ASN A 51 13.24 15.93 -11.45
N TYR A 52 13.11 16.75 -10.42
CA TYR A 52 13.79 18.03 -10.24
C TYR A 52 14.13 18.20 -8.76
N ASP A 53 15.12 19.03 -8.47
CA ASP A 53 15.50 19.36 -7.09
C ASP A 53 14.47 20.32 -6.48
N ILE A 54 14.09 20.06 -5.24
CA ILE A 54 13.16 20.89 -4.46
C ILE A 54 13.99 21.67 -3.44
N HIS A 55 13.83 22.98 -3.43
CA HIS A 55 14.51 23.87 -2.48
C HIS A 55 13.50 24.46 -1.48
N ALA A 56 13.95 24.62 -0.24
CA ALA A 56 13.32 25.47 0.77
C ALA A 56 14.43 25.98 1.67
N GLY A 57 14.49 27.29 1.90
CA GLY A 57 15.59 27.90 2.64
C GLY A 57 16.95 27.42 2.14
N ASP A 58 17.79 26.97 3.07
CA ASP A 58 19.12 26.40 2.83
C ASP A 58 19.09 24.90 2.50
N CYS A 59 17.92 24.26 2.61
CA CYS A 59 17.77 22.84 2.35
C CYS A 59 17.48 22.53 0.87
N THR A 60 18.01 21.41 0.40
CA THR A 60 17.74 20.84 -0.91
C THR A 60 17.33 19.37 -0.80
N MET A 61 16.24 19.00 -1.45
CA MET A 61 15.83 17.62 -1.71
C MET A 61 16.06 17.31 -3.19
N PHE A 62 16.97 16.37 -3.47
CA PHE A 62 17.40 16.10 -4.84
C PHE A 62 16.34 15.34 -5.66
N HIS A 63 16.43 15.50 -6.97
CA HIS A 63 15.68 14.75 -7.97
C HIS A 63 15.80 13.23 -7.75
N GLY A 64 14.77 12.50 -8.20
CA GLY A 64 14.63 11.06 -7.93
C GLY A 64 13.92 10.77 -6.60
N THR A 65 13.51 11.82 -5.87
CA THR A 65 12.60 11.70 -4.74
C THR A 65 11.28 11.03 -5.17
N SER A 66 10.75 10.14 -4.34
CA SER A 66 9.51 9.42 -4.67
C SER A 66 8.66 9.03 -3.47
N TRP A 67 7.35 8.96 -3.72
CA TRP A 67 6.37 8.32 -2.87
C TRP A 67 5.75 7.14 -3.60
N THR A 68 5.72 5.97 -2.97
CA THR A 68 5.01 4.78 -3.46
C THR A 68 3.83 4.48 -2.57
N LEU A 69 2.63 4.53 -3.11
CA LEU A 69 1.37 4.23 -2.44
C LEU A 69 0.92 2.82 -2.79
N ARG A 70 0.46 2.08 -1.79
CA ARG A 70 -0.15 0.77 -1.95
C ARG A 70 -1.66 0.84 -1.69
N PRO A 71 -2.46 -0.05 -2.30
CA PRO A 71 -3.92 -0.01 -2.18
C PRO A 71 -4.42 -0.28 -0.75
N ASP A 72 -3.59 -0.87 0.10
CA ASP A 72 -3.88 -1.18 1.50
C ASP A 72 -3.80 0.04 2.44
N GLY A 73 -3.48 1.23 1.90
CA GLY A 73 -3.33 2.45 2.68
C GLY A 73 -1.91 2.71 3.17
N THR A 74 -0.93 1.85 2.83
CA THR A 74 0.48 2.09 3.17
C THR A 74 1.18 2.91 2.09
N ALA A 75 2.13 3.73 2.51
CA ALA A 75 2.99 4.48 1.61
C ALA A 75 4.45 4.42 2.08
N SER A 76 5.39 4.47 1.13
CA SER A 76 6.83 4.51 1.40
C SER A 76 7.49 5.62 0.61
N PHE A 77 8.38 6.34 1.29
CA PHE A 77 9.12 7.49 0.78
C PHE A 77 10.59 7.15 0.57
N TYR A 78 11.18 7.78 -0.43
CA TYR A 78 12.62 7.83 -0.64
C TYR A 78 13.02 9.21 -1.14
N ALA A 79 14.07 9.78 -0.54
CA ALA A 79 14.74 10.99 -1.03
C ALA A 79 16.23 10.99 -0.67
N VAL A 80 16.95 11.91 -1.30
CA VAL A 80 18.26 12.37 -0.84
C VAL A 80 18.13 13.85 -0.51
N VAL A 81 18.55 14.24 0.69
CA VAL A 81 18.40 15.61 1.21
C VAL A 81 19.72 16.14 1.78
N THR A 82 19.93 17.46 1.72
CA THR A 82 21.08 18.17 2.29
C THR A 82 20.64 19.57 2.75
N SER A 83 21.45 20.21 3.59
CA SER A 83 21.41 21.67 3.78
C SER A 83 22.78 22.28 3.46
N SER A 84 22.81 23.58 3.16
CA SER A 84 24.05 24.37 3.10
C SER A 84 24.49 24.94 4.46
N ASP A 85 23.69 24.77 5.53
CA ASP A 85 24.08 25.08 6.92
C ASP A 85 23.92 23.85 7.85
N ASP A 86 24.60 23.88 8.99
CA ASP A 86 24.58 22.82 9.99
C ASP A 86 23.36 22.97 10.91
N ASN A 87 22.81 21.84 11.35
CA ASN A 87 21.70 21.76 12.30
C ASN A 87 20.33 22.23 11.77
N ASP A 88 20.14 22.19 10.45
CA ASP A 88 18.84 22.39 9.83
C ASP A 88 17.93 21.15 9.92
N ALA A 89 16.67 21.32 9.51
CA ALA A 89 15.74 20.22 9.33
C ALA A 89 14.87 20.45 8.09
N TRP A 90 14.69 19.40 7.30
CA TRP A 90 13.67 19.37 6.27
C TRP A 90 12.32 19.03 6.88
N LEU A 91 11.30 19.87 6.64
CA LEU A 91 9.92 19.62 7.01
C LEU A 91 9.05 19.50 5.76
N MET A 92 8.13 18.54 5.71
CA MET A 92 7.16 18.47 4.62
C MET A 92 5.80 17.87 5.00
N TRP A 93 4.81 18.16 4.16
CA TRP A 93 3.49 17.53 4.14
C TRP A 93 3.19 16.99 2.74
N ALA A 94 2.91 15.69 2.64
CA ALA A 94 2.63 15.03 1.38
C ALA A 94 1.12 14.99 1.10
N ASN A 95 0.68 15.81 0.15
CA ASN A 95 -0.72 15.98 -0.23
C ASN A 95 -1.11 15.04 -1.38
N LEU A 96 -2.25 14.38 -1.24
CA LEU A 96 -2.89 13.55 -2.26
C LEU A 96 -3.89 14.39 -3.06
N LYS A 97 -3.87 14.24 -4.38
CA LYS A 97 -4.74 14.99 -5.28
C LYS A 97 -5.43 14.07 -6.30
N ASN A 98 -6.66 14.42 -6.67
CA ASN A 98 -7.38 13.73 -7.73
C ASN A 98 -6.92 14.21 -9.13
N SER A 99 -7.56 13.71 -10.18
CA SER A 99 -7.21 14.01 -11.58
C SER A 99 -7.44 15.47 -11.97
N SER A 100 -8.33 16.20 -11.28
CA SER A 100 -8.55 17.64 -11.46
C SER A 100 -7.64 18.49 -10.57
N GLY A 101 -6.73 17.87 -9.81
CA GLY A 101 -5.82 18.56 -8.89
C GLY A 101 -6.44 18.95 -7.55
N GLN A 102 -7.69 18.56 -7.28
CA GLN A 102 -8.35 18.83 -6.00
C GLN A 102 -7.70 18.00 -4.88
N TYR A 103 -7.58 18.62 -3.72
CA TYR A 103 -7.05 17.99 -2.51
C TYR A 103 -7.96 16.86 -2.03
N LEU A 104 -7.37 15.68 -1.82
CA LEU A 104 -8.05 14.49 -1.27
C LEU A 104 -7.70 14.23 0.20
N GLY A 105 -6.49 14.59 0.62
CA GLY A 105 -5.98 14.30 1.97
C GLY A 105 -4.45 14.38 2.04
N ARG A 106 -3.89 14.14 3.22
CA ARG A 106 -2.43 14.06 3.45
C ARG A 106 -2.02 12.65 3.86
N LEU A 107 -0.77 12.31 3.56
CA LEU A 107 -0.12 11.15 4.18
C LEU A 107 0.14 11.41 5.67
N VAL A 108 0.08 10.35 6.46
CA VAL A 108 0.26 10.36 7.91
C VAL A 108 1.56 9.64 8.25
N ALA A 109 2.51 10.35 8.87
CA ALA A 109 3.85 9.86 9.19
C ALA A 109 3.86 8.89 10.38
N ASN A 110 2.89 9.00 11.30
CA ASN A 110 2.82 8.26 12.57
C ASN A 110 4.06 8.43 13.48
N THR A 111 4.83 9.51 13.32
CA THR A 111 6.08 9.76 14.06
C THR A 111 6.06 11.02 14.93
N HIS A 112 5.12 11.94 14.72
CA HIS A 112 5.04 13.22 15.45
C HIS A 112 3.74 13.35 16.23
N TRP A 113 3.82 13.81 17.48
CA TRP A 113 2.71 13.86 18.42
C TRP A 113 1.85 15.13 18.30
N ASP A 114 2.40 16.20 17.71
CA ASP A 114 1.74 17.49 17.51
C ASP A 114 1.02 17.56 16.15
N ASP A 115 1.66 17.08 15.09
CA ASP A 115 1.10 16.96 13.74
C ASP A 115 1.50 15.63 13.12
N LEU A 116 0.56 14.68 13.11
CA LEU A 116 0.75 13.34 12.55
C LEU A 116 0.99 13.34 11.03
N THR A 117 0.71 14.46 10.32
CA THR A 117 0.89 14.60 8.87
C THR A 117 2.21 15.27 8.48
N LYS A 118 2.97 15.76 9.48
CA LYS A 118 4.27 16.40 9.30
C LYS A 118 5.37 15.34 9.24
N PHE A 119 6.22 15.45 8.23
CA PHE A 119 7.43 14.63 8.07
C PHE A 119 8.64 15.52 8.34
N VAL A 120 9.52 15.11 9.25
CA VAL A 120 10.72 15.87 9.62
C VAL A 120 11.97 15.01 9.45
N PHE A 121 13.04 15.58 8.91
CA PHE A 121 14.35 14.95 8.83
C PHE A 121 15.46 15.94 9.17
N ASN A 122 16.23 15.65 10.23
CA ASN A 122 17.30 16.52 10.69
C ASN A 122 18.54 16.39 9.81
N LEU A 123 19.19 17.53 9.55
CA LEU A 123 20.36 17.69 8.68
C LEU A 123 21.48 18.35 9.50
N PRO A 124 22.19 17.57 10.34
CA PRO A 124 23.13 18.14 11.31
C PRO A 124 24.45 18.65 10.72
N ASP A 125 24.82 18.23 9.49
CA ASP A 125 26.11 18.53 8.88
C ASP A 125 25.93 18.84 7.39
N SER A 126 26.20 20.09 7.03
CA SER A 126 26.07 20.68 5.69
C SER A 126 27.01 20.07 4.65
N SER A 127 28.06 19.35 5.07
CA SER A 127 28.99 18.67 4.15
C SER A 127 28.45 17.34 3.62
N ARG A 128 27.27 16.89 4.08
CA ARG A 128 26.74 15.55 3.82
C ARG A 128 25.38 15.57 3.15
N GLN A 129 25.19 14.64 2.23
CA GLN A 129 23.88 14.26 1.74
C GLN A 129 23.35 13.06 2.52
N TYR A 130 22.06 13.07 2.82
CA TYR A 130 21.39 12.05 3.62
C TYR A 130 20.32 11.33 2.81
N VAL A 131 20.38 10.00 2.82
CA VAL A 131 19.29 9.16 2.31
C VAL A 131 18.18 9.14 3.34
N TRP A 132 17.00 9.61 2.96
CA TRP A 132 15.81 9.57 3.79
C TRP A 132 14.83 8.52 3.27
N ARG A 133 14.49 7.56 4.13
CA ARG A 133 13.44 6.56 3.90
C ARG A 133 12.42 6.65 5.01
N GLN A 134 11.14 6.68 4.67
CA GLN A 134 10.07 6.82 5.64
C GLN A 134 8.84 6.02 5.22
N ASN A 135 8.10 5.48 6.19
CA ASN A 135 6.79 4.89 5.95
C ASN A 135 5.69 5.87 6.39
N ALA A 136 4.55 5.77 5.73
CA ALA A 136 3.36 6.55 6.03
C ALA A 136 2.09 5.75 5.77
N THR A 137 0.96 6.33 6.17
CA THR A 137 -0.37 5.78 5.92
C THR A 137 -1.31 6.82 5.33
N PHE A 138 -2.38 6.36 4.67
CA PHE A 138 -3.47 7.20 4.16
C PHE A 138 -4.78 6.41 4.15
N ASN A 139 -5.91 7.10 3.96
CA ASN A 139 -7.20 6.43 3.84
C ASN A 139 -7.26 5.56 2.56
N PRO A 140 -7.32 4.21 2.65
CA PRO A 140 -7.31 3.34 1.48
C PRO A 140 -8.46 3.60 0.51
N SER A 141 -9.61 4.13 0.98
CA SER A 141 -10.76 4.41 0.11
C SER A 141 -10.49 5.52 -0.92
N LEU A 142 -9.44 6.31 -0.72
CA LEU A 142 -9.01 7.35 -1.65
C LEU A 142 -8.12 6.80 -2.77
N TYR A 143 -7.59 5.57 -2.65
CA TYR A 143 -6.52 5.06 -3.51
C TYR A 143 -6.83 5.16 -5.01
N SER A 144 -8.05 4.77 -5.40
CA SER A 144 -8.48 4.80 -6.80
C SER A 144 -8.56 6.23 -7.35
N GLN A 145 -8.82 7.22 -6.48
CA GLN A 145 -8.98 8.63 -6.84
C GLN A 145 -7.65 9.38 -6.91
N VAL A 146 -6.59 8.91 -6.23
CA VAL A 146 -5.28 9.58 -6.24
C VAL A 146 -4.68 9.51 -7.65
N ALA A 147 -4.52 10.68 -8.27
CA ALA A 147 -3.93 10.82 -9.60
C ALA A 147 -2.58 11.56 -9.55
N SER A 148 -2.36 12.41 -8.55
CA SER A 148 -1.11 13.14 -8.37
C SER A 148 -0.84 13.43 -6.89
N MET A 149 0.37 13.91 -6.62
CA MET A 149 0.79 14.35 -5.29
C MET A 149 1.47 15.73 -5.36
N SER A 150 1.46 16.47 -4.27
CA SER A 150 2.33 17.63 -4.07
C SER A 150 2.95 17.62 -2.68
N LEU A 151 4.07 18.30 -2.52
CA LEU A 151 4.74 18.49 -1.24
C LEU A 151 4.61 19.97 -0.85
N ASP A 152 4.11 20.23 0.35
CA ASP A 152 4.39 21.51 1.02
C ASP A 152 5.66 21.30 1.82
N ASN A 153 6.62 22.22 1.78
CA ASN A 153 7.94 22.02 2.38
C ASN A 153 8.49 23.29 3.04
N HIS A 154 9.36 23.08 4.03
CA HIS A 154 10.07 24.13 4.76
C HIS A 154 11.47 23.64 5.16
N CYS A 155 12.37 24.61 5.30
CA CYS A 155 13.65 24.61 5.99
C CYS A 155 13.64 25.94 6.75
#